data_AF-A0A4W4HLM4-F1
#
_entry.id   AF-A0A4W4HLM4-F1
#
_cell.length_a   1.000
_cell.length_b   1.000
_cell.length_c   1.000
_cell.angle_alpha   90.00
_cell.angle_beta   90.00
_cell.angle_gamma   90.00
#
_symmetry.space_group_name_H-M   'P 1'
#
loop_
_entity.id
_entity.type
_entity.pdbx_description
1 polymer ?
#
loop_
_entity_poly.entity_id
_entity_poly.type
_entity_poly.pdbx_seq_one_letter_code
_entity_poly.pdbx_strand_id
1 'polypeptide(L)'
;MSNGELESSHYFFHKSDFVQMQPTCQHHTSELQLRVDFFRKLGYSPQEVQAALLKLGLGTDTNTVLGELVRTGARASPTANQEAEEGGSPQVHWWGGSTRSKETPRDTWHSAQEDMAETNSELKPIVIDGSNVAMSHGNKEVFSCRGIELAVNYFLERGHRKITVFVPSWRKEQPRPDVPISDQPILEELERKKIVVFTPSRRVGGKRVVCYDDRFIVKLAHELEGIIVSNDTYRDLQAERPEWKRLIEEGLLMYSFVNDKYVYLYCKCHRK
;
A
#
# COMPACT_ATOMS: atom_id res chain seq x y z
N MET A 1 19.67 53.94 52.86
CA MET A 1 19.03 54.37 51.60
C MET A 1 17.75 53.56 51.45
N SER A 2 16.60 54.24 51.46
CA SER A 2 15.27 53.92 50.89
C SER A 2 14.98 52.43 50.54
N ASN A 3 14.07 51.73 51.24
CA ASN A 3 12.59 51.71 51.09
C ASN A 3 12.06 51.14 49.75
N GLY A 4 11.13 50.18 49.84
CA GLY A 4 10.12 49.92 48.80
C GLY A 4 9.50 48.50 48.75
N GLU A 5 8.63 48.15 49.71
CA GLU A 5 7.54 47.19 49.49
C GLU A 5 6.39 47.85 48.70
N LEU A 6 5.65 47.08 47.87
CA LEU A 6 4.17 46.97 47.85
C LEU A 6 3.60 46.26 46.58
N GLU A 7 2.79 45.23 46.84
CA GLU A 7 1.48 44.84 46.27
C GLU A 7 1.20 44.89 44.74
N SER A 8 0.86 43.75 44.11
CA SER A 8 -0.48 43.10 43.98
C SER A 8 -1.38 43.68 42.88
N SER A 9 -1.78 42.86 41.90
CA SER A 9 -3.16 42.87 41.37
C SER A 9 -3.44 41.66 40.46
N HIS A 10 -4.54 41.00 40.83
CA HIS A 10 -5.29 39.99 40.08
C HIS A 10 -5.78 40.50 38.71
N TYR A 11 -5.84 39.62 37.71
CA TYR A 11 -6.91 39.65 36.71
C TYR A 11 -7.42 38.25 36.41
N PHE A 12 -8.65 38.01 36.87
CA PHE A 12 -9.58 36.98 36.41
C PHE A 12 -10.24 37.48 35.11
N PHE A 13 -10.42 36.62 34.12
CA PHE A 13 -11.49 36.80 33.12
C PHE A 13 -12.14 35.46 32.78
N HIS A 14 -13.38 35.32 33.20
CA HIS A 14 -14.38 34.44 32.59
C HIS A 14 -15.29 35.31 31.73
N LYS A 15 -15.62 34.87 30.50
CA LYS A 15 -16.97 34.99 29.94
C LYS A 15 -17.18 34.14 28.70
N SER A 16 -18.40 33.63 28.64
CA SER A 16 -19.00 32.63 27.77
C SER A 16 -19.40 33.16 26.39
N ASP A 17 -19.65 32.18 25.50
CA ASP A 17 -20.56 32.17 24.35
C ASP A 17 -20.30 33.14 23.18
N PHE A 18 -19.76 32.57 22.11
CA PHE A 18 -20.07 32.99 20.75
C PHE A 18 -20.25 31.75 19.85
N VAL A 19 -21.51 31.43 19.56
CA VAL A 19 -21.91 30.55 18.45
C VAL A 19 -21.54 31.27 17.15
N GLN A 20 -20.69 30.67 16.33
CA GLN A 20 -20.62 31.03 14.91
C GLN A 20 -20.71 29.79 14.04
N MET A 21 -21.81 29.78 13.29
CA MET A 21 -22.08 28.89 12.16
C MET A 21 -20.94 28.95 11.13
N GLN A 22 -20.69 27.80 10.52
CA GLN A 22 -19.78 27.59 9.40
C GLN A 22 -20.04 28.57 8.23
N PRO A 23 -19.04 28.76 7.37
CA PRO A 23 -19.25 28.73 5.93
C PRO A 23 -18.65 27.42 5.36
N THR A 24 -19.49 26.40 5.20
CA THR A 24 -19.18 25.11 4.54
C THR A 24 -18.94 25.22 3.04
N CYS A 25 -19.05 26.40 2.45
CA CYS A 25 -19.10 26.55 1.00
C CYS A 25 -17.73 26.63 0.30
N GLN A 26 -16.62 26.88 1.02
CA GLN A 26 -15.29 26.97 0.39
C GLN A 26 -14.52 25.64 0.34
N HIS A 27 -14.79 24.72 1.27
CA HIS A 27 -14.14 23.40 1.26
C HIS A 27 -14.70 22.47 0.17
N HIS A 28 -16.00 22.58 -0.10
CA HIS A 28 -16.67 21.72 -1.08
C HIS A 28 -16.18 21.92 -2.52
N THR A 29 -15.84 23.16 -2.90
CA THR A 29 -15.35 23.48 -4.25
C THR A 29 -13.91 23.02 -4.46
N SER A 30 -13.05 23.13 -3.44
CA SER A 30 -11.67 22.65 -3.49
C SER A 30 -11.59 21.12 -3.57
N GLU A 31 -12.40 20.41 -2.79
CA GLU A 31 -12.44 18.94 -2.80
C GLU A 31 -13.05 18.39 -4.09
N LEU A 32 -14.13 19.01 -4.58
CA LEU A 32 -14.72 18.69 -5.89
C LEU A 32 -13.67 18.85 -7.01
N GLN A 33 -12.90 19.94 -6.99
CA GLN A 33 -11.89 20.20 -8.02
C GLN A 33 -10.78 19.15 -8.00
N LEU A 34 -10.28 18.77 -6.82
CA LEU A 34 -9.26 17.72 -6.68
C LEU A 34 -9.76 16.35 -7.17
N ARG A 35 -11.03 16.02 -6.90
CA ARG A 35 -11.64 14.77 -7.38
C ARG A 35 -11.83 14.80 -8.90
N VAL A 36 -12.29 15.92 -9.46
CA VAL A 36 -12.41 16.09 -10.92
C VAL A 36 -11.04 15.96 -11.60
N ASP A 37 -9.99 16.57 -11.07
CA ASP A 37 -8.64 16.46 -11.61
C ASP A 37 -8.06 15.04 -11.49
N PHE A 38 -8.40 14.31 -10.42
CA PHE A 38 -8.02 12.90 -10.25
C PHE A 38 -8.62 12.01 -11.35
N PHE A 39 -9.93 12.09 -11.60
CA PHE A 39 -10.57 11.27 -12.63
C PHE A 39 -10.25 11.73 -14.06
N ARG A 40 -9.95 13.02 -14.26
CA ARG A 40 -9.41 13.52 -15.55
C ARG A 40 -8.09 12.85 -15.92
N LYS A 41 -7.20 12.63 -14.94
CA LYS A 41 -5.94 11.89 -15.15
C LYS A 41 -6.16 10.42 -15.53
N LEU A 42 -7.35 9.87 -15.24
CA LEU A 42 -7.76 8.52 -15.63
C LEU A 42 -8.46 8.48 -17.00
N GLY A 43 -8.60 9.62 -17.68
CA GLY A 43 -9.16 9.71 -19.03
C GLY A 43 -10.65 10.07 -19.10
N TYR A 44 -11.32 10.34 -17.98
CA TYR A 44 -12.72 10.75 -17.97
C TYR A 44 -12.89 12.26 -18.18
N SER A 45 -13.95 12.69 -18.86
CA SER A 45 -14.21 14.11 -19.06
C SER A 45 -14.66 14.79 -17.75
N PRO A 46 -14.31 16.07 -17.53
CA PRO A 46 -14.77 16.80 -16.34
C PRO A 46 -16.29 16.78 -16.16
N GLN A 47 -17.05 16.78 -17.26
CA GLN A 47 -18.52 16.76 -17.26
C GLN A 47 -19.09 15.42 -16.75
N GLU A 48 -18.52 14.29 -17.21
CA GLU A 48 -18.92 12.96 -16.72
C GLU A 48 -18.61 12.80 -15.24
N VAL A 49 -17.44 13.28 -14.82
CA VAL A 49 -16.98 13.21 -13.42
C VAL A 49 -17.85 14.07 -12.50
N GLN A 50 -18.17 15.30 -12.91
CA GLN A 50 -19.08 16.17 -12.15
C GLN A 50 -20.49 15.56 -12.05
N ALA A 51 -21.01 14.97 -13.13
CA ALA A 51 -22.31 14.30 -13.11
C ALA A 51 -22.33 13.10 -12.13
N ALA A 52 -21.28 12.27 -12.14
CA ALA A 52 -21.16 11.13 -11.23
C ALA A 52 -21.00 11.58 -9.75
N LEU A 53 -20.20 12.61 -9.49
CA LEU A 53 -20.00 13.14 -8.13
C LEU A 53 -21.23 13.88 -7.59
N LEU A 54 -22.01 14.56 -8.43
CA LEU A 54 -23.29 15.16 -8.04
C LEU A 54 -24.33 14.09 -7.71
N LYS A 55 -24.32 12.96 -8.42
CA LYS A 55 -25.26 11.85 -8.21
C LYS A 55 -24.95 11.04 -6.96
N LEU A 56 -23.67 10.81 -6.67
CA LEU A 56 -23.23 9.96 -5.56
C LEU A 56 -22.93 10.75 -4.27
N GLY A 57 -22.54 12.01 -4.39
CA GLY A 57 -22.11 12.86 -3.29
C GLY A 57 -20.59 12.87 -3.11
N LEU A 58 -20.07 13.99 -2.60
CA LEU A 58 -18.63 14.28 -2.55
C LEU A 58 -17.84 13.47 -1.52
N GLY A 59 -18.51 12.76 -0.61
CA GLY A 59 -17.88 11.84 0.36
C GLY A 59 -17.76 10.40 -0.13
N THR A 60 -18.24 10.07 -1.32
CA THR A 60 -18.27 8.69 -1.85
C THR A 60 -16.87 8.19 -2.14
N ASP A 61 -16.59 6.91 -1.93
CA ASP A 61 -15.30 6.31 -2.24
C ASP A 61 -15.02 6.32 -3.76
N THR A 62 -13.73 6.33 -4.11
CA THR A 62 -13.26 6.41 -5.50
C THR A 62 -13.79 5.26 -6.38
N ASN A 63 -13.90 4.04 -5.84
CA ASN A 63 -14.30 2.86 -6.61
C ASN A 63 -15.79 2.91 -6.97
N THR A 64 -16.62 3.44 -6.08
CA THR A 64 -18.04 3.67 -6.36
C THR A 64 -18.23 4.73 -7.45
N VAL A 65 -17.42 5.80 -7.44
CA VAL A 65 -17.44 6.82 -8.50
C VAL A 65 -16.96 6.25 -9.84
N LEU A 66 -15.88 5.46 -9.86
CA LEU A 66 -15.43 4.76 -11.08
C LEU A 66 -16.50 3.81 -11.61
N GLY A 67 -17.14 3.04 -10.72
CA GLY A 67 -18.23 2.15 -11.10
C GLY A 67 -19.38 2.90 -11.77
N GLU A 68 -19.72 4.09 -11.29
CA GLU A 68 -20.76 4.92 -11.90
C GLU A 68 -20.32 5.54 -13.22
N LEU A 69 -19.07 5.97 -13.34
CA LEU A 69 -18.50 6.47 -14.60
C LEU A 69 -18.46 5.40 -15.68
N VAL A 70 -18.09 4.16 -15.32
CA VAL A 70 -18.10 3.01 -16.23
C VAL A 70 -19.53 2.63 -16.63
N ARG A 71 -20.48 2.61 -15.67
CA ARG A 71 -21.90 2.37 -15.96
C ARG A 71 -22.52 3.45 -16.85
N THR A 72 -22.12 4.70 -16.66
CA THR A 72 -22.62 5.84 -17.45
C THR A 72 -21.99 5.86 -18.85
N GLY A 73 -20.70 5.56 -18.98
CA GLY A 73 -20.03 5.37 -20.27
C GLY A 73 -20.60 4.18 -21.06
N ALA A 74 -21.00 3.10 -20.39
CA ALA A 74 -21.70 1.97 -21.01
C ALA A 74 -23.16 2.30 -21.41
N ARG A 75 -23.74 3.37 -20.86
CA ARG A 75 -25.10 3.85 -21.15
C ARG A 75 -25.12 5.01 -22.16
N ALA A 76 -23.99 5.70 -22.33
CA ALA A 76 -23.78 6.78 -23.28
C ALA A 76 -23.15 6.25 -24.58
N SER A 77 -23.88 5.39 -25.29
CA SER A 77 -23.73 5.29 -26.74
C SER A 77 -25.04 5.73 -27.38
N PRO A 78 -25.07 6.95 -27.94
CA PRO A 78 -25.94 7.25 -29.06
C PRO A 78 -25.13 7.81 -30.24
N THR A 79 -25.10 7.00 -31.29
CA THR A 79 -25.37 7.32 -32.71
C THR A 79 -25.09 8.73 -33.27
N ALA A 80 -24.30 8.79 -34.35
CA ALA A 80 -24.37 9.70 -35.52
C ALA A 80 -23.05 9.55 -36.33
N ASN A 81 -22.96 9.23 -37.62
CA ASN A 81 -23.69 9.64 -38.83
C ASN A 81 -23.37 8.60 -39.95
N GLN A 82 -24.15 8.33 -41.02
CA GLN A 82 -24.87 9.26 -41.90
C GLN A 82 -25.92 8.48 -42.76
N GLU A 83 -27.12 9.06 -42.87
CA GLU A 83 -28.00 9.23 -44.06
C GLU A 83 -28.37 8.05 -44.98
N ALA A 84 -29.66 7.69 -45.02
CA ALA A 84 -30.61 8.12 -46.07
C ALA A 84 -32.03 7.59 -45.77
N GLU A 85 -33.02 8.47 -45.91
CA GLU A 85 -34.45 8.19 -45.76
C GLU A 85 -35.06 7.47 -46.97
N GLU A 86 -36.07 6.62 -46.76
CA GLU A 86 -37.47 6.91 -47.12
C GLU A 86 -38.38 5.67 -46.95
N GLY A 87 -39.49 5.85 -46.23
CA GLY A 87 -40.83 5.42 -46.63
C GLY A 87 -41.19 3.93 -46.77
N GLY A 88 -42.08 3.46 -45.87
CA GLY A 88 -43.23 2.62 -46.29
C GLY A 88 -43.24 1.15 -45.86
N SER A 89 -43.93 0.86 -44.75
CA SER A 89 -44.65 -0.42 -44.56
C SER A 89 -46.01 -0.38 -45.29
N PRO A 90 -46.86 -1.43 -45.34
CA PRO A 90 -46.68 -2.90 -45.19
C PRO A 90 -47.39 -3.69 -46.31
N GLN A 91 -47.19 -5.02 -46.44
CA GLN A 91 -48.28 -6.01 -46.65
C GLN A 91 -47.80 -7.46 -46.88
N VAL A 92 -48.38 -8.40 -46.09
CA VAL A 92 -48.88 -9.78 -46.35
C VAL A 92 -48.16 -10.74 -47.35
N HIS A 93 -48.17 -12.09 -47.27
CA HIS A 93 -49.03 -13.14 -46.67
C HIS A 93 -48.29 -14.51 -46.76
N TRP A 94 -48.49 -15.41 -45.78
CA TRP A 94 -48.79 -16.88 -45.82
C TRP A 94 -48.10 -17.82 -46.87
N TRP A 95 -47.70 -19.09 -46.63
CA TRP A 95 -48.28 -20.22 -45.86
C TRP A 95 -47.34 -21.46 -45.87
N GLY A 96 -47.42 -22.32 -44.83
CA GLY A 96 -47.26 -23.80 -44.90
C GLY A 96 -45.89 -24.32 -44.47
N GLY A 97 -45.71 -25.18 -43.45
CA GLY A 97 -46.39 -26.44 -43.06
C GLY A 97 -45.31 -27.55 -43.13
N SER A 98 -45.24 -28.66 -42.38
CA SER A 98 -45.97 -29.26 -41.26
C SER A 98 -45.11 -30.45 -40.73
N THR A 99 -45.31 -30.83 -39.46
CA THR A 99 -44.92 -32.11 -38.79
C THR A 99 -43.42 -32.34 -38.47
N ARG A 100 -43.00 -32.76 -37.26
CA ARG A 100 -43.33 -34.03 -36.57
C ARG A 100 -42.75 -34.09 -35.12
N SER A 101 -43.63 -34.39 -34.14
CA SER A 101 -43.48 -35.05 -32.78
C SER A 101 -42.19 -34.88 -31.92
N LYS A 102 -42.27 -34.32 -30.68
CA LYS A 102 -42.38 -35.02 -29.34
C LYS A 102 -41.20 -35.99 -29.06
N GLU A 103 -40.34 -35.91 -28.04
CA GLU A 103 -40.43 -35.64 -26.59
C GLU A 103 -39.02 -35.34 -25.95
N THR A 104 -39.00 -34.76 -24.74
CA THR A 104 -37.90 -34.32 -23.81
C THR A 104 -36.94 -35.44 -23.29
N PRO A 105 -35.78 -35.22 -22.59
CA PRO A 105 -35.46 -34.12 -21.64
C PRO A 105 -33.98 -33.61 -21.57
N ARG A 106 -33.80 -32.53 -20.78
CA ARG A 106 -32.57 -32.01 -20.13
C ARG A 106 -31.27 -32.78 -20.41
N ASP A 107 -30.24 -32.06 -20.87
CA ASP A 107 -28.92 -32.13 -20.25
C ASP A 107 -28.14 -30.83 -20.42
N THR A 108 -27.66 -30.39 -19.26
CA THR A 108 -26.95 -29.17 -18.96
C THR A 108 -25.50 -29.31 -19.41
N TRP A 109 -25.16 -28.75 -20.56
CA TRP A 109 -23.76 -28.57 -20.93
C TRP A 109 -23.29 -27.23 -20.39
N HIS A 110 -22.79 -27.26 -19.15
CA HIS A 110 -21.95 -26.21 -18.60
C HIS A 110 -20.75 -26.04 -19.54
N SER A 111 -20.75 -24.97 -20.35
CA SER A 111 -19.50 -24.45 -20.90
C SER A 111 -18.67 -23.95 -19.73
N ALA A 112 -17.70 -24.77 -19.35
CA ALA A 112 -16.61 -24.43 -18.46
C ALA A 112 -15.85 -23.23 -19.04
N GLN A 113 -16.27 -22.04 -18.65
CA GLN A 113 -15.45 -20.84 -18.66
C GLN A 113 -15.79 -20.02 -17.42
N GLU A 114 -15.81 -20.73 -16.28
CA GLU A 114 -15.67 -20.14 -14.96
C GLU A 114 -14.16 -20.02 -14.66
N ASP A 115 -13.80 -18.89 -14.04
CA ASP A 115 -12.53 -18.61 -13.35
C ASP A 115 -11.28 -18.26 -14.19
N MET A 116 -11.29 -17.07 -14.80
CA MET A 116 -10.06 -16.27 -14.98
C MET A 116 -10.27 -14.79 -14.63
N ALA A 117 -10.97 -14.52 -13.52
CA ALA A 117 -10.76 -13.28 -12.80
C ALA A 117 -9.63 -13.55 -11.79
N GLU A 118 -8.37 -13.51 -12.25
CA GLU A 118 -7.25 -13.41 -11.33
C GLU A 118 -7.51 -12.20 -10.44
N THR A 119 -7.85 -12.49 -9.18
CA THR A 119 -7.79 -11.51 -8.11
C THR A 119 -6.38 -10.95 -8.14
N ASN A 120 -6.22 -9.76 -8.71
CA ASN A 120 -4.98 -9.01 -8.62
C ASN A 120 -4.88 -8.50 -7.18
N SER A 121 -4.78 -9.44 -6.23
CA SER A 121 -4.55 -9.16 -4.83
C SER A 121 -3.19 -8.50 -4.80
N GLU A 122 -3.17 -7.19 -4.52
CA GLU A 122 -1.91 -6.45 -4.40
C GLU A 122 -0.96 -7.25 -3.49
N LEU A 123 0.25 -7.51 -3.99
CA LEU A 123 1.26 -8.22 -3.22
C LEU A 123 1.51 -7.49 -1.90
N LYS A 124 1.54 -8.25 -0.80
CA LYS A 124 1.78 -7.68 0.53
C LYS A 124 3.08 -6.86 0.55
N PRO A 125 3.10 -5.72 1.26
CA PRO A 125 4.32 -4.96 1.52
C PRO A 125 5.38 -5.84 2.20
N ILE A 126 6.64 -5.64 1.84
CA ILE A 126 7.78 -6.38 2.39
C ILE A 126 8.62 -5.44 3.24
N VAL A 127 8.82 -5.78 4.50
CA VAL A 127 9.71 -5.06 5.42
C VAL A 127 10.88 -5.97 5.76
N ILE A 128 12.09 -5.57 5.37
CA ILE A 128 13.31 -6.36 5.51
C ILE A 128 14.15 -5.83 6.66
N ASP A 129 14.58 -6.74 7.52
CA ASP A 129 15.63 -6.51 8.49
C ASP A 129 17.00 -6.54 7.79
N GLY A 130 17.48 -5.35 7.40
CA GLY A 130 18.71 -5.21 6.63
C GLY A 130 19.94 -5.67 7.41
N SER A 131 19.95 -5.47 8.74
CA SER A 131 21.03 -5.91 9.62
C SER A 131 21.12 -7.43 9.68
N ASN A 132 19.99 -8.10 9.87
CA ASN A 132 19.93 -9.55 9.90
C ASN A 132 20.37 -10.15 8.56
N VAL A 133 19.85 -9.63 7.43
CA VAL A 133 20.19 -10.08 6.08
C VAL A 133 21.67 -9.91 5.76
N ALA A 134 22.22 -8.72 6.00
CA ALA A 134 23.62 -8.42 5.70
C ALA A 134 24.59 -9.28 6.53
N MET A 135 24.30 -9.47 7.81
CA MET A 135 25.13 -10.30 8.69
C MET A 135 25.00 -11.79 8.36
N SER A 136 23.82 -12.26 7.96
CA SER A 136 23.62 -13.65 7.53
C SER A 136 24.43 -13.96 6.26
N HIS A 137 24.36 -13.08 5.25
CA HIS A 137 25.14 -13.22 4.02
C HIS A 137 26.65 -13.17 4.26
N GLY A 138 27.13 -12.25 5.10
CA GLY A 138 28.55 -12.12 5.43
C GLY A 138 29.03 -13.09 6.52
N ASN A 139 28.40 -14.26 6.64
CA ASN A 139 28.77 -15.35 7.56
C ASN A 139 28.92 -14.92 9.03
N LYS A 140 28.11 -13.96 9.47
CA LYS A 140 28.12 -13.34 10.81
C LYS A 140 29.42 -12.61 11.19
N GLU A 141 30.34 -12.44 10.25
CA GLU A 141 31.62 -11.78 10.46
C GLU A 141 31.66 -10.40 9.81
N VAL A 142 31.04 -10.25 8.63
CA VAL A 142 31.01 -9.01 7.86
C VAL A 142 29.57 -8.57 7.64
N PHE A 143 29.31 -7.27 7.71
CA PHE A 143 28.05 -6.72 7.22
C PHE A 143 28.12 -6.63 5.70
N SER A 144 27.51 -7.59 5.01
CA SER A 144 27.56 -7.64 3.55
C SER A 144 26.35 -6.95 2.91
N CYS A 145 26.56 -5.74 2.37
CA CYS A 145 25.48 -4.98 1.73
C CYS A 145 24.94 -5.67 0.46
N ARG A 146 25.76 -6.49 -0.20
CA ARG A 146 25.33 -7.33 -1.32
C ARG A 146 24.20 -8.28 -0.94
N GLY A 147 24.20 -8.81 0.29
CA GLY A 147 23.10 -9.63 0.81
C GLY A 147 21.76 -8.88 0.81
N ILE A 148 21.77 -7.60 1.18
CA ILE A 148 20.56 -6.75 1.16
C ILE A 148 20.07 -6.57 -0.28
N GLU A 149 20.97 -6.25 -1.21
CA GLU A 149 20.62 -6.09 -2.63
C GLU A 149 20.01 -7.37 -3.22
N LEU A 150 20.59 -8.53 -2.92
CA LEU A 150 20.07 -9.83 -3.37
C LEU A 150 18.66 -10.08 -2.82
N ALA A 151 18.42 -9.82 -1.54
CA ALA A 151 17.10 -9.96 -0.94
C ALA A 151 16.09 -8.98 -1.57
N VAL A 152 16.47 -7.72 -1.82
CA VAL A 152 15.61 -6.74 -2.49
C VAL A 152 15.27 -7.17 -3.91
N ASN A 153 16.28 -7.55 -4.71
CA ASN A 153 16.10 -7.96 -6.11
C ASN A 153 15.19 -9.19 -6.20
N TYR A 154 15.33 -10.14 -5.28
CA TYR A 154 14.48 -11.32 -5.20
C TYR A 154 12.97 -11.00 -5.17
N PHE A 155 12.57 -9.96 -4.42
CA PHE A 155 11.17 -9.52 -4.35
C PHE A 155 10.78 -8.63 -5.54
N LEU A 156 11.69 -7.77 -6.01
CA LEU A 156 11.45 -6.94 -7.20
C LEU A 156 11.18 -7.79 -8.46
N GLU A 157 11.96 -8.87 -8.65
CA GLU A 157 11.80 -9.83 -9.75
C GLU A 157 10.45 -10.56 -9.71
N ARG A 158 9.83 -10.64 -8.52
CA ARG A 158 8.49 -11.23 -8.31
C ARG A 158 7.35 -10.22 -8.41
N GLY A 159 7.66 -8.98 -8.79
CA GLY A 159 6.66 -7.93 -8.99
C GLY A 159 6.31 -7.13 -7.73
N HIS A 160 6.96 -7.37 -6.58
CA HIS A 160 6.75 -6.51 -5.41
C HIS A 160 7.25 -5.09 -5.71
N ARG A 161 6.45 -4.09 -5.34
CA ARG A 161 6.78 -2.66 -5.48
C ARG A 161 6.88 -1.93 -4.14
N LYS A 162 6.26 -2.46 -3.08
CA LYS A 162 6.27 -1.92 -1.73
C LYS A 162 7.30 -2.69 -0.89
N ILE A 163 8.58 -2.31 -1.00
CA ILE A 163 9.69 -2.94 -0.27
C ILE A 163 10.37 -1.86 0.56
N THR A 164 10.57 -2.12 1.85
CA THR A 164 11.29 -1.24 2.76
C THR A 164 12.33 -2.04 3.53
N VAL A 165 13.56 -1.56 3.56
CA VAL A 165 14.66 -2.18 4.30
C VAL A 165 15.11 -1.22 5.39
N PHE A 166 15.13 -1.66 6.63
CA PHE A 166 15.69 -0.87 7.72
C PHE A 166 17.16 -1.21 7.96
N VAL A 167 17.98 -0.16 8.08
CA VAL A 167 19.42 -0.26 8.41
C VAL A 167 19.79 0.86 9.40
N PRO A 168 20.58 0.62 10.45
CA PRO A 168 21.04 1.69 11.33
C PRO A 168 21.87 2.76 10.61
N SER A 169 21.61 4.04 10.86
CA SER A 169 22.29 5.15 10.16
C SER A 169 23.82 5.16 10.31
N TRP A 170 24.34 4.60 11.41
CA TRP A 170 25.78 4.48 11.63
C TRP A 170 26.48 3.58 10.60
N ARG A 171 25.74 2.72 9.89
CA ARG A 171 26.29 1.92 8.79
C ARG A 171 26.71 2.77 7.58
N LYS A 172 26.39 4.07 7.56
CA LYS A 172 26.94 5.06 6.62
C LYS A 172 28.25 5.69 7.08
N GLU A 173 28.63 5.54 8.34
CA GLU A 173 29.91 6.07 8.83
C GLU A 173 31.07 5.35 8.12
N GLN A 174 32.24 5.98 8.11
CA GLN A 174 33.45 5.35 7.58
C GLN A 174 33.67 3.97 8.22
N PRO A 175 33.89 2.91 7.41
CA PRO A 175 34.12 1.56 7.91
C PRO A 175 35.27 1.52 8.90
N ARG A 176 35.12 0.68 9.93
CA ARG A 176 36.19 0.44 10.92
C ARG A 176 36.57 -1.03 10.93
N PRO A 177 37.83 -1.37 11.26
CA PRO A 177 38.27 -2.76 11.28
C PRO A 177 37.48 -3.67 12.23
N ASP A 178 36.95 -3.13 13.34
CA ASP A 178 36.16 -3.84 14.35
C ASP A 178 34.71 -4.13 13.92
N VAL A 179 34.21 -3.41 12.90
CA VAL A 179 32.85 -3.56 12.37
C VAL A 179 32.90 -3.59 10.84
N PRO A 180 33.48 -4.64 10.24
CA PRO A 180 33.70 -4.71 8.80
C PRO A 180 32.38 -4.67 8.04
N ILE A 181 32.39 -3.96 6.92
CA ILE A 181 31.26 -3.80 6.01
C ILE A 181 31.79 -3.89 4.56
N SER A 182 31.13 -4.69 3.74
CA SER A 182 31.44 -4.82 2.30
C SER A 182 30.39 -4.08 1.47
N ASP A 183 30.81 -3.56 0.32
CA ASP A 183 29.91 -2.99 -0.69
C ASP A 183 29.00 -1.87 -0.16
N GLN A 184 29.50 -1.07 0.79
CA GLN A 184 28.78 0.03 1.44
C GLN A 184 28.02 0.97 0.48
N PRO A 185 28.52 1.33 -0.72
CA PRO A 185 27.79 2.20 -1.66
C PRO A 185 26.40 1.69 -2.07
N ILE A 186 26.14 0.38 -1.97
CA ILE A 186 24.82 -0.21 -2.23
C ILE A 186 23.75 0.42 -1.33
N LEU A 187 24.07 0.72 -0.07
CA LEU A 187 23.11 1.31 0.87
C LEU A 187 22.63 2.70 0.40
N GLU A 188 23.55 3.52 -0.12
CA GLU A 188 23.23 4.83 -0.67
C GLU A 188 22.40 4.74 -1.94
N GLU A 189 22.69 3.76 -2.81
CA GLU A 189 21.91 3.51 -4.00
C GLU A 189 20.47 3.11 -3.67
N LEU A 190 20.29 2.18 -2.71
CA LEU A 190 18.97 1.75 -2.28
C LEU A 190 18.21 2.85 -1.50
N GLU A 191 18.91 3.73 -0.77
CA GLU A 191 18.30 4.92 -0.15
C GLU A 191 17.78 5.89 -1.21
N ARG A 192 18.56 6.15 -2.28
CA ARG A 192 18.11 6.98 -3.42
C ARG A 192 16.87 6.40 -4.10
N LYS A 193 16.78 5.07 -4.20
CA LYS A 193 15.61 4.34 -4.72
C LYS A 193 14.42 4.29 -3.76
N LYS A 194 14.53 4.88 -2.56
CA LYS A 194 13.50 4.86 -1.49
C LYS A 194 13.17 3.44 -0.99
N ILE A 195 14.13 2.52 -1.10
CA ILE A 195 14.01 1.14 -0.61
C ILE A 195 14.65 1.01 0.78
N VAL A 196 15.87 1.53 0.97
CA VAL A 196 16.52 1.55 2.29
C VAL A 196 16.09 2.81 3.06
N VAL A 197 15.72 2.62 4.32
CA VAL A 197 15.42 3.67 5.29
C VAL A 197 16.38 3.51 6.47
N PHE A 198 17.09 4.60 6.79
CA PHE A 198 18.02 4.57 7.91
C PHE A 198 17.34 4.84 9.25
N THR A 199 17.49 3.94 10.20
CA THR A 199 17.00 4.15 11.57
C THR A 199 17.95 5.09 12.34
N PRO A 200 17.42 5.94 13.24
CA PRO A 200 18.24 6.89 13.97
C PRO A 200 19.32 6.20 14.81
N SER A 201 20.53 6.76 14.77
CA SER A 201 21.61 6.46 15.71
C SER A 201 22.35 7.75 16.06
N ARG A 202 22.91 7.83 17.27
CA ARG A 202 23.61 9.03 17.74
C ARG A 202 24.81 8.71 18.63
N ARG A 203 25.70 9.67 18.81
CA ARG A 203 26.79 9.60 19.80
C ARG A 203 26.43 10.43 21.03
N VAL A 204 26.60 9.84 22.22
CA VAL A 204 26.40 10.50 23.52
C VAL A 204 27.64 10.22 24.35
N GLY A 205 28.39 11.27 24.73
CA GLY A 205 29.63 11.13 25.51
C GLY A 205 30.68 10.25 24.84
N GLY A 206 30.84 10.35 23.51
CA GLY A 206 31.78 9.54 22.73
C GLY A 206 31.36 8.09 22.51
N LYS A 207 30.33 7.60 23.20
CA LYS A 207 29.75 6.27 23.02
C LYS A 207 28.60 6.31 22.03
N ARG A 208 28.46 5.27 21.21
CA ARG A 208 27.35 5.13 20.27
C ARG A 208 26.11 4.65 21.02
N VAL A 209 24.99 5.33 20.82
CA VAL A 209 23.66 4.91 21.24
C VAL A 209 22.89 4.54 19.99
N VAL A 210 22.60 3.25 19.84
CA VAL A 210 21.86 2.69 18.71
C VAL A 210 20.47 2.34 19.20
N CYS A 211 19.45 2.87 18.53
CA CYS A 211 18.10 2.35 18.71
C CYS A 211 18.01 1.02 17.97
N TYR A 212 17.44 0.00 18.61
CA TYR A 212 17.08 -1.24 17.91
C TYR A 212 16.17 -0.92 16.73
N ASP A 213 16.59 -1.37 15.55
CA ASP A 213 15.84 -1.30 14.30
C ASP A 213 14.57 -2.18 14.35
N ASP A 214 14.55 -3.21 15.20
CA ASP A 214 13.45 -4.15 15.40
C ASP A 214 12.08 -3.48 15.57
N ARG A 215 12.00 -2.42 16.39
CA ARG A 215 10.73 -1.72 16.61
C ARG A 215 10.23 -1.01 15.35
N PHE A 216 11.13 -0.46 14.53
CA PHE A 216 10.73 0.15 13.25
C PHE A 216 10.24 -0.91 12.27
N ILE A 217 10.92 -2.06 12.23
CA ILE A 217 10.58 -3.21 11.37
C ILE A 217 9.19 -3.74 11.71
N VAL A 218 8.98 -4.15 12.97
CA VAL A 218 7.71 -4.76 13.42
C VAL A 218 6.55 -3.76 13.33
N LYS A 219 6.78 -2.50 13.74
CA LYS A 219 5.74 -1.47 13.68
C LYS A 219 5.30 -1.18 12.25
N LEU A 220 6.24 -0.99 11.31
CA LEU A 220 5.89 -0.70 9.91
C LEU A 220 5.17 -1.89 9.27
N ALA A 221 5.66 -3.11 9.51
CA ALA A 221 5.01 -4.30 8.97
C ALA A 221 3.59 -4.48 9.54
N HIS A 222 3.37 -4.14 10.81
CA HIS A 222 2.04 -4.15 11.42
C HIS A 222 1.11 -3.11 10.78
N GLU A 223 1.56 -1.86 10.68
CA GLU A 223 0.77 -0.74 10.13
C GLU A 223 0.40 -0.95 8.65
N LEU A 224 1.24 -1.66 7.90
CA LEU A 224 1.03 -1.95 6.48
C LEU A 224 0.43 -3.33 6.20
N GLU A 225 0.10 -4.10 7.23
CA GLU A 225 -0.34 -5.50 7.12
C GLU A 225 0.61 -6.36 6.25
N GLY A 226 1.91 -6.06 6.34
CA GLY A 226 2.98 -6.59 5.51
C GLY A 226 3.61 -7.88 6.04
N ILE A 227 4.70 -8.28 5.40
CA ILE A 227 5.53 -9.44 5.75
C ILE A 227 6.89 -8.93 6.23
N ILE A 228 7.38 -9.50 7.34
CA ILE A 228 8.72 -9.24 7.87
C ILE A 228 9.69 -10.26 7.29
N VAL A 229 10.83 -9.82 6.78
CA VAL A 229 11.89 -10.70 6.31
C VAL A 229 13.06 -10.62 7.28
N SER A 230 13.18 -11.65 8.13
CA SER A 230 14.26 -11.80 9.12
C SER A 230 14.35 -13.24 9.60
N ASN A 231 15.52 -13.62 10.12
CA ASN A 231 15.69 -14.84 10.92
C ASN A 231 15.63 -14.57 12.43
N ASP A 232 15.52 -13.32 12.85
CA ASP A 232 15.20 -12.99 14.24
C ASP A 232 13.71 -13.24 14.50
N THR A 233 13.41 -13.68 15.72
CA THR A 233 12.05 -13.92 16.20
C THR A 233 11.53 -12.76 17.05
N TYR A 234 12.33 -11.74 17.37
CA TYR A 234 11.90 -10.53 18.09
C TYR A 234 11.16 -10.83 19.41
N ARG A 235 11.68 -11.76 20.22
CA ARG A 235 10.99 -12.32 21.40
C ARG A 235 10.60 -11.26 22.43
N ASP A 236 11.43 -10.23 22.59
CA ASP A 236 11.15 -9.08 23.44
C ASP A 236 9.93 -8.29 22.94
N LEU A 237 9.87 -8.01 21.63
CA LEU A 237 8.75 -7.30 21.02
C LEU A 237 7.45 -8.11 21.02
N GLN A 238 7.54 -9.45 20.91
CA GLN A 238 6.38 -10.32 21.08
C GLN A 238 5.77 -10.21 22.49
N ALA A 239 6.59 -9.95 23.51
CA ALA A 239 6.13 -9.79 24.89
C ALA A 239 5.55 -8.38 25.15
N GLU A 240 5.91 -7.38 24.34
CA GLU A 240 5.41 -6.01 24.49
C GLU A 240 3.94 -5.84 24.07
N ARG A 241 3.53 -6.48 22.96
CA ARG A 241 2.22 -6.26 22.35
C ARG A 241 1.64 -7.54 21.73
N PRO A 242 0.41 -7.97 22.09
CA PRO A 242 -0.23 -9.14 21.49
C PRO A 242 -0.38 -9.05 19.97
N GLU A 243 -0.67 -7.87 19.43
CA GLU A 243 -0.80 -7.63 17.99
C GLU A 243 0.52 -7.83 17.24
N TRP A 244 1.65 -7.46 17.87
CA TRP A 244 2.97 -7.69 17.29
C TRP A 244 3.35 -9.16 17.35
N LYS A 245 3.06 -9.84 18.45
CA LYS A 245 3.23 -11.29 18.55
C LYS A 245 2.53 -12.01 17.39
N ARG A 246 1.24 -11.71 17.17
CA ARG A 246 0.47 -12.31 16.09
C ARG A 246 1.08 -12.06 14.70
N LEU A 247 1.48 -10.80 14.43
CA LEU A 247 2.16 -10.47 13.18
C LEU A 247 3.46 -11.27 13.00
N ILE A 248 4.26 -11.40 14.05
CA ILE A 248 5.54 -12.11 13.98
C ILE A 248 5.31 -13.62 13.77
N GLU A 249 4.31 -14.21 14.44
CA GLU A 249 3.97 -15.63 14.28
C GLU A 249 3.41 -15.96 12.88
N GLU A 250 2.62 -15.05 12.29
CA GLU A 250 1.92 -15.29 11.02
C GLU A 250 2.62 -14.68 9.79
N GLY A 251 3.47 -13.67 10.00
CA GLY A 251 4.01 -12.78 8.96
C GLY A 251 5.54 -12.71 8.91
N LEU A 252 6.26 -13.52 9.69
CA LEU A 252 7.71 -13.64 9.60
C LEU A 252 8.12 -14.64 8.49
N LEU A 253 8.88 -14.15 7.53
CA LEU A 253 9.46 -14.92 6.44
C LEU A 253 10.96 -15.11 6.67
N MET A 254 11.33 -16.32 7.08
CA MET A 254 12.71 -16.72 7.30
C MET A 254 13.43 -17.06 5.99
N TYR A 255 14.76 -17.02 6.02
CA TYR A 255 15.57 -17.24 4.83
C TYR A 255 16.92 -17.90 5.14
N SER A 256 17.60 -18.32 4.09
CA SER A 256 18.95 -18.84 4.09
C SER A 256 19.69 -18.33 2.87
N PHE A 257 21.00 -18.16 3.01
CA PHE A 257 21.89 -17.89 1.88
C PHE A 257 22.65 -19.15 1.52
N VAL A 258 22.69 -19.46 0.22
CA VAL A 258 23.59 -20.48 -0.35
C VAL A 258 24.52 -19.76 -1.31
N ASN A 259 25.67 -19.30 -0.80
CA ASN A 259 26.49 -18.29 -1.46
C ASN A 259 25.61 -17.05 -1.78
N ASP A 260 25.71 -16.52 -3.00
CA ASP A 260 24.92 -15.38 -3.48
C ASP A 260 23.46 -15.73 -3.83
N LYS A 261 23.00 -16.95 -3.52
CA LYS A 261 21.59 -17.34 -3.74
C LYS A 261 20.77 -17.07 -2.47
N TYR A 262 19.87 -16.10 -2.58
CA TYR A 262 18.84 -15.85 -1.57
C TYR A 262 17.72 -16.89 -1.69
N VAL A 263 17.51 -17.67 -0.64
CA VAL A 263 16.46 -18.69 -0.57
C VAL A 263 15.61 -18.42 0.66
N TYR A 264 14.32 -18.09 0.50
CA TYR A 264 13.44 -18.06 1.66
C TYR A 264 12.92 -19.47 1.98
N LEU A 265 12.66 -19.70 3.27
CA LEU A 265 11.94 -20.88 3.74
C LEU A 265 10.58 -20.39 4.21
N TYR A 266 9.52 -20.81 3.52
CA TYR A 266 8.16 -20.51 3.95
C TYR A 266 7.84 -21.35 5.17
N CYS A 267 8.03 -20.78 6.37
CA CYS A 267 7.70 -21.47 7.60
C CYS A 267 6.20 -21.34 7.86
N LYS A 268 5.39 -22.15 7.18
CA LYS A 268 4.03 -22.44 7.64
C LYS A 268 4.13 -23.43 8.80
N CYS A 269 4.57 -22.96 9.97
CA CYS A 269 4.44 -23.76 11.18
C CYS A 269 2.99 -23.68 11.65
N HIS A 270 2.08 -24.34 10.92
CA HIS A 270 0.78 -24.69 11.46
C HIS A 270 1.00 -25.66 12.61
N ARG A 271 0.91 -25.17 13.85
CA ARG A 271 0.54 -26.05 14.95
C ARG A 271 -0.97 -26.29 14.85
N LYS A 272 -1.29 -27.57 14.60
CA LYS A 272 -2.59 -28.18 14.89
C LYS A 272 -2.93 -27.99 16.36
#